data_AF-A0AAV5CLY2-F1
#
_entry.id   AF-A0AAV5CLY2-F1
#
_cell.length_a   1.000
_cell.length_b   1.000
_cell.length_c   1.000
_cell.angle_alpha   90.00
_cell.angle_beta   90.00
_cell.angle_gamma   90.00
#
_symmetry.space_group_name_H-M   'P 1'
#
loop_
_entity.id
_entity.type
_entity.pdbx_description
1 polymer ?
#
loop_
_entity_poly.entity_id
_entity_poly.type
_entity_poly.pdbx_seq_one_letter_code
_entity_poly.pdbx_strand_id
1 'polypeptide(L)'
;MLPVARYGPWTGLMVDGQFLNNTRVFYYRSVISNEDEIYATYSLPDGAAPTRTQLTYNGEYILESWRSSEWTILSKWPNNKGCNLYGYCGPNGYCDNTLAYPMCKCLNGFQPTSLEEWNRGRFTQGCRRKEALRCDDGFLSLPGMKSPDKFILVANRNFTECAAECSSNCSCVAYAYANLSTSRIKGDPARCLVWTGDLIDTEKTEDDGLSETLYLRIAGLDAGTWKKTRTLKIVLLMVLVSSILSGIFLACYKFKGTMKRTRRKKVIFYGMSTSEEPGEGNSAQDFEFPFFSLDDIVAATNNFSEACKIGQGGFGKVYKVWNMWNEGKSKDLADPSIADTSLVDEVLLCNHIALLCIQENPDERPLMSSVVFALENGSNTLPAPNQPAYFGQRSNEMTQLRENIQNSINIVTMTAVEGR
;
A
#
# COMPACT_ATOMS: atom_id res chain seq x y z
N MET A 1 16.45 2.80 -34.54
CA MET A 1 17.16 3.83 -33.73
C MET A 1 17.50 3.26 -32.35
N LEU A 2 18.28 3.96 -31.52
CA LEU A 2 18.30 3.69 -30.08
C LEU A 2 17.25 4.58 -29.39
N PRO A 3 16.52 4.09 -28.37
CA PRO A 3 15.59 4.92 -27.61
C PRO A 3 16.34 5.96 -26.77
N VAL A 4 15.81 7.19 -26.69
CA VAL A 4 16.37 8.29 -25.88
C VAL A 4 15.88 8.22 -24.43
N ALA A 5 14.61 7.85 -24.26
CA ALA A 5 13.93 7.63 -22.98
C ALA A 5 12.77 6.64 -23.18
N ARG A 6 12.25 6.05 -22.09
CA ARG A 6 11.18 5.04 -22.13
C ARG A 6 10.31 5.13 -20.87
N TYR A 7 9.00 5.01 -21.01
CA TYR A 7 8.06 4.84 -19.89
C TYR A 7 7.99 3.38 -19.41
N GLY A 8 7.54 3.15 -18.17
CA GLY A 8 7.25 1.80 -17.69
C GLY A 8 6.08 1.15 -18.45
N PRO A 9 6.04 -0.20 -18.54
CA PRO A 9 4.87 -0.90 -19.07
C PRO A 9 3.66 -0.66 -18.17
N TRP A 10 2.50 -0.35 -18.77
CA TRP A 10 1.29 -0.03 -18.01
C TRP A 10 0.86 -1.17 -17.06
N THR A 11 0.28 -0.77 -15.92
CA THR A 11 0.14 -1.58 -14.70
C THR A 11 -1.30 -2.04 -14.42
N GLY A 12 -2.29 -1.56 -15.19
CA GLY A 12 -3.72 -1.83 -14.99
C GLY A 12 -4.54 -0.62 -14.54
N LEU A 13 -3.91 0.48 -14.14
CA LEU A 13 -4.60 1.71 -13.73
C LEU A 13 -5.22 2.42 -14.94
N MET A 14 -6.55 2.27 -15.11
CA MET A 14 -7.31 2.94 -16.19
C MET A 14 -7.23 4.47 -16.13
N VAL A 15 -7.26 5.04 -14.91
CA VAL A 15 -7.27 6.49 -14.66
C VAL A 15 -6.36 6.77 -13.47
N ASP A 16 -5.46 7.72 -13.63
CA ASP A 16 -4.43 8.14 -12.69
C ASP A 16 -4.44 9.68 -12.56
N GLY A 17 -4.38 10.18 -11.33
CA GLY A 17 -4.54 11.60 -11.00
C GLY A 17 -3.19 12.27 -10.75
N GLN A 18 -2.69 13.01 -11.74
CA GLN A 18 -1.36 13.60 -11.70
C GLN A 18 -1.42 15.08 -11.28
N PHE A 19 -0.78 15.40 -10.14
CA PHE A 19 -0.67 16.77 -9.63
C PHE A 19 0.73 17.35 -9.82
N LEU A 20 0.84 18.41 -10.63
CA LEU A 20 2.10 19.11 -10.88
C LEU A 20 2.30 20.20 -9.83
N ASN A 21 2.92 19.84 -8.70
CA ASN A 21 3.21 20.70 -7.55
C ASN A 21 3.67 22.12 -7.93
N ASN A 22 4.66 22.24 -8.83
CA ASN A 22 5.24 23.54 -9.22
C ASN A 22 4.26 24.49 -9.92
N THR A 23 3.17 23.99 -10.49
CA THR A 23 2.25 24.78 -11.33
C THR A 23 0.80 24.73 -10.85
N ARG A 24 0.49 23.90 -9.85
CA ARG A 24 -0.87 23.61 -9.33
C ARG A 24 -1.85 23.11 -10.39
N VAL A 25 -1.35 22.49 -11.46
CA VAL A 25 -2.21 21.85 -12.46
C VAL A 25 -2.44 20.39 -12.05
N PHE A 26 -3.71 20.04 -11.89
CA PHE A 26 -4.16 18.65 -11.80
C PHE A 26 -4.63 18.20 -13.18
N TYR A 27 -4.28 16.99 -13.58
CA TYR A 27 -4.81 16.36 -14.79
C TYR A 27 -5.00 14.86 -14.55
N TYR A 28 -6.06 14.29 -15.11
CA TYR A 28 -6.32 12.87 -15.04
C TYR A 28 -5.74 12.23 -16.30
N ARG A 29 -4.69 11.42 -16.16
CA ARG A 29 -4.18 10.56 -17.23
C ARG A 29 -5.08 9.35 -17.33
N SER A 30 -5.46 8.94 -18.53
CA SER A 30 -6.26 7.73 -18.76
C SER A 30 -5.68 6.87 -19.89
N VAL A 31 -5.75 5.55 -19.73
CA VAL A 31 -5.37 4.58 -20.77
C VAL A 31 -6.61 3.82 -21.21
N ILE A 32 -6.96 3.96 -22.48
CA ILE A 32 -8.03 3.21 -23.13
C ILE A 32 -7.37 2.09 -23.92
N SER A 33 -7.92 0.88 -23.76
CA SER A 33 -7.53 -0.32 -24.49
C SER A 33 -8.79 -1.12 -24.75
N ASN A 34 -9.09 -1.36 -26.03
CA ASN A 34 -10.23 -2.13 -26.49
C ASN A 34 -9.78 -3.16 -27.55
N GLU A 35 -10.68 -3.72 -28.35
CA GLU A 35 -10.34 -4.75 -29.35
C GLU A 35 -9.64 -4.17 -30.61
N ASP A 36 -9.81 -2.88 -30.88
CA ASP A 36 -9.36 -2.21 -32.11
C ASP A 36 -8.18 -1.23 -31.88
N GLU A 37 -8.10 -0.60 -30.71
CA GLU A 37 -7.13 0.46 -30.39
C GLU A 37 -6.63 0.45 -28.94
N ILE A 38 -5.41 0.94 -28.76
CA ILE A 38 -4.81 1.26 -27.46
C ILE A 38 -4.23 2.68 -27.53
N TYR A 39 -4.73 3.58 -26.68
CA TYR A 39 -4.29 4.97 -26.63
C TYR A 39 -4.25 5.53 -25.21
N ALA A 40 -3.37 6.50 -25.00
CA ALA A 40 -3.40 7.34 -23.81
C ALA A 40 -4.13 8.65 -24.11
N THR A 41 -4.82 9.20 -23.12
CA THR A 41 -5.41 10.53 -23.15
C THR A 41 -5.23 11.20 -21.80
N TYR A 42 -5.54 12.49 -21.70
CA TYR A 42 -5.67 13.16 -20.42
C TYR A 42 -6.85 14.12 -20.42
N SER A 43 -7.45 14.33 -19.26
CA SER A 43 -8.48 15.35 -19.03
C SER A 43 -8.05 16.31 -17.91
N LEU A 44 -8.73 17.46 -17.85
CA LEU A 44 -8.54 18.49 -16.84
C LEU A 44 -9.81 18.62 -15.97
N PRO A 45 -9.72 19.12 -14.73
CA PRO A 45 -10.88 19.57 -13.98
C PRO A 45 -11.64 20.70 -14.69
N ASP A 46 -12.93 20.84 -14.39
CA ASP A 46 -13.74 21.95 -14.89
C ASP A 46 -13.18 23.31 -14.43
N GLY A 47 -13.21 24.31 -15.32
CA GLY A 47 -12.63 25.62 -15.08
C GLY A 47 -11.09 25.69 -15.15
N ALA A 48 -10.39 24.57 -15.39
CA ALA A 48 -8.96 24.58 -15.63
C ALA A 48 -8.59 25.36 -16.90
N ALA A 49 -7.45 26.05 -16.86
CA ALA A 49 -6.92 26.73 -18.04
C ALA A 49 -6.52 25.71 -19.14
N PRO A 50 -6.71 26.02 -20.43
CA PRO A 50 -6.35 25.12 -21.53
C PRO A 50 -4.92 24.59 -21.41
N THR A 51 -4.73 23.29 -21.66
CA THR A 51 -3.41 22.68 -21.77
C THR A 51 -3.24 21.99 -23.11
N ARG A 52 -1.99 21.83 -23.54
CA ARG A 52 -1.63 21.07 -24.75
C ARG A 52 -0.36 20.27 -24.52
N THR A 53 -0.18 19.21 -25.29
CA THR A 53 1.06 18.45 -25.35
C THR A 53 1.72 18.61 -26.73
N GLN A 54 3.05 18.68 -26.75
CA GLN A 54 3.83 18.84 -27.97
C GLN A 54 5.08 17.97 -27.91
N LEU A 55 5.32 17.17 -28.95
CA LEU A 55 6.63 16.58 -29.21
C LEU A 55 7.46 17.55 -30.05
N THR A 56 8.63 17.96 -29.55
CA THR A 56 9.54 18.85 -30.29
C THR A 56 10.39 18.07 -31.29
N TYR A 57 11.01 18.78 -32.24
CA TYR A 57 11.97 18.21 -33.19
C TYR A 57 13.23 17.62 -32.51
N ASN A 58 13.48 17.94 -31.24
CA ASN A 58 14.56 17.36 -30.43
C ASN A 58 14.14 16.06 -29.70
N GLY A 59 12.93 15.55 -29.95
CA GLY A 59 12.39 14.36 -29.26
C GLY A 59 11.93 14.63 -27.82
N GLU A 60 11.67 15.90 -27.46
CA GLU A 60 11.27 16.30 -26.12
C GLU A 60 9.74 16.45 -26.08
N TYR A 61 9.08 15.70 -25.20
CA TYR A 61 7.65 15.82 -24.92
C TYR A 61 7.42 16.92 -23.88
N ILE A 62 6.65 17.94 -24.25
CA ILE A 62 6.35 19.12 -23.44
C ILE A 62 4.84 19.17 -23.18
N LEU A 63 4.47 19.37 -21.92
CA LEU A 63 3.10 19.72 -21.51
C LEU A 63 3.08 21.22 -21.17
N GLU A 64 2.12 21.96 -21.72
CA GLU A 64 1.99 23.42 -21.55
C GLU A 64 0.58 23.81 -21.10
N SER A 65 0.45 24.98 -20.45
CA SER A 65 -0.82 25.58 -20.04
C SER A 65 -0.92 27.03 -20.48
N TRP A 66 -2.10 27.44 -20.94
CA TRP A 66 -2.38 28.82 -21.32
C TRP A 66 -2.54 29.70 -20.08
N ARG A 67 -1.66 30.69 -19.89
CA ARG A 67 -1.67 31.60 -18.74
C ARG A 67 -1.31 33.00 -19.21
N SER A 68 -2.03 34.02 -18.73
CA SER A 68 -1.70 35.44 -19.00
C SER A 68 -1.54 35.82 -20.48
N SER A 69 -2.16 35.08 -21.41
CA SER A 69 -2.03 35.20 -22.88
C SER A 69 -0.77 34.57 -23.51
N GLU A 70 -0.07 33.68 -22.80
CA GLU A 70 1.05 32.88 -23.31
C GLU A 70 0.94 31.40 -22.94
N TRP A 71 1.74 30.54 -23.57
CA TRP A 71 1.88 29.12 -23.21
C TRP A 71 3.02 28.96 -22.20
N THR A 72 2.71 28.62 -20.96
CA THR A 72 3.70 28.28 -19.92
C THR A 72 3.96 26.78 -19.90
N ILE A 73 5.23 26.37 -19.98
CA ILE A 73 5.64 24.96 -19.84
C ILE A 73 5.31 24.47 -18.42
N LEU A 74 4.53 23.40 -18.32
CA LEU A 74 4.21 22.70 -17.07
C LEU A 74 5.23 21.60 -16.75
N SER A 75 5.59 20.80 -17.75
CA SER A 75 6.57 19.72 -17.62
C SER A 75 7.25 19.43 -18.97
N LYS A 76 8.43 18.81 -18.91
CA LYS A 76 9.26 18.48 -20.07
C LYS A 76 9.97 17.15 -19.83
N TRP A 77 9.78 16.18 -20.72
CA TRP A 77 10.32 14.83 -20.61
C TRP A 77 10.81 14.29 -21.97
N PRO A 78 11.97 13.61 -22.05
CA PRO A 78 12.99 13.58 -21.03
C PRO A 78 13.53 15.00 -20.79
N ASN A 79 13.90 15.31 -19.54
CA ASN A 79 14.57 16.58 -19.22
C ASN A 79 16.05 16.62 -19.66
N ASN A 80 16.47 15.61 -20.45
CA ASN A 80 17.82 15.38 -20.96
C ASN A 80 18.92 15.35 -19.88
N LYS A 81 18.59 14.90 -18.66
CA LYS A 81 19.53 14.76 -17.53
C LYS A 81 19.37 13.44 -16.76
N GLY A 82 20.50 12.78 -16.53
CA GLY A 82 20.62 11.64 -15.63
C GLY A 82 19.63 10.52 -15.92
N CYS A 83 18.90 10.09 -14.89
CA CYS A 83 17.93 8.99 -14.90
C CYS A 83 16.85 9.07 -15.98
N ASN A 84 16.56 10.26 -16.51
CA ASN A 84 15.55 10.44 -17.57
C ASN A 84 16.05 9.96 -18.95
N LEU A 85 17.33 9.59 -19.08
CA LEU A 85 17.92 9.03 -20.29
C LEU A 85 17.90 7.50 -20.23
N TYR A 86 17.50 6.86 -21.33
CA TYR A 86 17.33 5.42 -21.42
C TYR A 86 18.62 4.69 -21.02
N GLY A 87 18.50 3.78 -20.04
CA GLY A 87 19.60 2.93 -19.60
C GLY A 87 20.78 3.67 -18.94
N TYR A 88 20.59 4.89 -18.42
CA TYR A 88 21.65 5.74 -17.87
C TYR A 88 22.60 5.04 -16.85
N CYS A 89 22.09 4.10 -16.05
CA CYS A 89 22.87 3.35 -15.06
C CYS A 89 23.57 2.08 -15.58
N GLY A 90 23.48 1.79 -16.88
CA GLY A 90 24.01 0.57 -17.49
C GLY A 90 23.25 -0.71 -17.09
N PRO A 91 23.75 -1.89 -17.51
CA PRO A 91 23.14 -3.18 -17.19
C PRO A 91 23.17 -3.50 -15.68
N ASN A 92 22.06 -3.99 -15.15
CA ASN A 92 21.82 -4.36 -13.74
C ASN A 92 22.04 -3.23 -12.71
N GLY A 93 22.16 -2.00 -13.19
CA GLY A 93 22.02 -0.78 -12.40
C GLY A 93 20.59 -0.24 -12.52
N TYR A 94 20.13 0.45 -11.48
CA TYR A 94 18.88 1.20 -11.50
C TYR A 94 19.10 2.63 -11.01
N CYS A 95 18.27 3.56 -11.49
CA CYS A 95 18.24 4.93 -10.99
C CYS A 95 17.26 5.05 -9.81
N ASP A 96 17.74 5.50 -8.66
CA ASP A 96 16.90 5.69 -7.46
C ASP A 96 16.37 7.12 -7.41
N ASN A 97 15.17 7.34 -7.94
CA ASN A 97 14.53 8.66 -8.00
C ASN A 97 13.86 9.04 -6.67
N THR A 98 13.79 8.15 -5.66
CA THR A 98 13.25 8.45 -4.32
C THR A 98 14.27 9.19 -3.43
N LEU A 99 15.15 9.97 -4.06
CA LEU A 99 16.25 10.71 -3.45
C LEU A 99 16.25 12.14 -3.97
N ALA A 100 16.55 13.12 -3.10
CA ALA A 100 16.62 14.53 -3.48
C ALA A 100 17.60 14.82 -4.64
N TYR A 101 18.57 13.93 -4.85
CA TYR A 101 19.37 13.83 -6.06
C TYR A 101 19.32 12.39 -6.57
N PRO A 102 18.69 12.10 -7.73
CA PRO A 102 18.64 10.76 -8.27
C PRO A 102 20.03 10.18 -8.55
N MET A 103 20.28 8.95 -8.10
CA MET A 103 21.59 8.30 -8.19
C MET A 103 21.47 6.87 -8.73
N CYS A 104 22.46 6.47 -9.53
CA CYS A 104 22.61 5.08 -9.95
C CYS A 104 23.06 4.20 -8.79
N LYS A 105 22.38 3.07 -8.62
CA LYS A 105 22.70 2.01 -7.66
C LYS A 105 22.71 0.66 -8.39
N CYS A 106 23.55 -0.27 -7.94
CA CYS A 106 23.44 -1.66 -8.38
C CYS A 106 22.23 -2.33 -7.73
N LEU A 107 21.56 -3.22 -8.47
CA LEU A 107 20.54 -4.10 -7.90
C LEU A 107 21.13 -5.00 -6.79
N ASN A 108 20.28 -5.47 -5.88
CA ASN A 108 20.68 -6.38 -4.82
C ASN A 108 21.35 -7.64 -5.38
N GLY A 109 22.44 -8.09 -4.77
CA GLY A 109 23.27 -9.19 -5.29
C GLY A 109 24.27 -8.78 -6.39
N PHE A 110 24.26 -7.53 -6.86
CA PHE A 110 25.22 -7.00 -7.84
C PHE A 110 26.21 -6.00 -7.19
N GLN A 111 27.27 -5.69 -7.93
CA GLN A 111 28.30 -4.70 -7.62
C GLN A 111 28.81 -4.05 -8.92
N PRO A 112 29.40 -2.83 -8.88
CA PRO A 112 29.90 -2.18 -10.09
C PRO A 112 30.90 -3.05 -10.86
N THR A 113 30.82 -3.01 -12.19
CA THR A 113 31.77 -3.72 -13.05
C THR A 113 33.17 -3.11 -12.93
N SER A 114 33.25 -1.77 -12.94
CA SER A 114 34.44 -0.99 -12.56
C SER A 114 34.06 0.02 -11.48
N LEU A 115 34.67 -0.10 -10.29
CA LEU A 115 34.42 0.80 -9.16
C LEU A 115 35.02 2.21 -9.41
N GLU A 116 36.12 2.29 -10.15
CA GLU A 116 36.79 3.55 -10.49
C GLU A 116 35.91 4.42 -11.40
N GLU A 117 35.31 3.82 -12.43
CA GLU A 117 34.41 4.50 -13.35
C GLU A 117 33.06 4.84 -12.69
N TRP A 118 32.54 3.94 -11.84
CA TRP A 118 31.33 4.19 -11.05
C TRP A 118 31.49 5.41 -10.12
N ASN A 119 32.64 5.51 -9.44
CA ASN A 119 32.96 6.65 -8.57
C ASN A 119 33.21 7.96 -9.35
N ARG A 120 33.48 7.89 -10.66
CA ARG A 120 33.53 9.05 -11.57
C ARG A 120 32.17 9.40 -12.18
N GLY A 121 31.10 8.70 -11.82
CA GLY A 121 29.77 8.87 -12.40
C GLY A 121 29.61 8.30 -13.82
N ARG A 122 30.49 7.38 -14.25
CA ARG A 122 30.40 6.69 -15.55
C ARG A 122 29.84 5.29 -15.37
N PHE A 123 28.54 5.16 -15.56
CA PHE A 123 27.79 3.93 -15.28
C PHE A 123 27.64 2.99 -16.49
N THR A 124 28.30 3.25 -17.61
CA THR A 124 28.12 2.51 -18.88
C THR A 124 28.44 1.02 -18.80
N GLN A 125 29.37 0.61 -17.93
CA GLN A 125 29.68 -0.81 -17.68
C GLN A 125 28.70 -1.49 -16.71
N GLY A 126 27.77 -0.74 -16.12
CA GLY A 126 26.76 -1.22 -15.19
C GLY A 126 27.33 -1.99 -14.00
N CYS A 127 26.58 -3.01 -13.61
CA CYS A 127 26.86 -3.87 -12.47
C CYS A 127 26.89 -5.36 -12.88
N ARG A 128 27.81 -6.09 -12.28
CA ARG A 128 27.96 -7.55 -12.38
C ARG A 128 27.50 -8.21 -11.08
N ARG A 129 27.06 -9.47 -11.16
CA ARG A 129 26.70 -10.24 -9.94
C ARG A 129 27.91 -10.39 -9.02
N LYS A 130 27.67 -10.40 -7.71
CA LYS A 130 28.67 -10.73 -6.67
C LYS A 130 28.96 -12.23 -6.63
N GLU A 131 27.91 -13.02 -6.82
CA GLU A 131 27.92 -14.48 -6.74
C GLU A 131 27.17 -15.08 -7.93
N ALA A 132 27.57 -16.28 -8.37
CA ALA A 132 26.92 -16.99 -9.47
C ALA A 132 25.58 -17.58 -9.02
N LEU A 133 24.58 -17.51 -9.91
CA LEU A 133 23.27 -18.13 -9.65
C LEU A 133 23.31 -19.65 -9.76
N ARG A 134 22.43 -20.28 -8.99
CA ARG A 134 21.95 -21.65 -9.13
C ARG A 134 20.51 -21.64 -9.64
N CYS A 135 20.01 -22.77 -10.14
CA CYS A 135 18.65 -22.84 -10.66
C CYS A 135 17.58 -22.87 -9.55
N ASP A 136 17.94 -23.36 -8.37
CA ASP A 136 17.14 -23.44 -7.15
C ASP A 136 17.15 -22.15 -6.29
N ASP A 137 17.90 -21.13 -6.71
CA ASP A 137 17.87 -19.79 -6.09
C ASP A 137 16.48 -19.13 -6.23
N GLY A 138 16.01 -18.57 -5.13
CA GLY A 138 14.76 -17.83 -5.03
C GLY A 138 14.87 -16.34 -5.37
N PHE A 139 13.78 -15.62 -5.12
CA PHE A 139 13.56 -14.26 -5.62
C PHE A 139 13.36 -13.24 -4.49
N LEU A 140 14.05 -12.11 -4.62
CA LEU A 140 13.87 -10.93 -3.78
C LEU A 140 12.87 -9.98 -4.45
N SER A 141 11.81 -9.63 -3.73
CA SER A 141 10.83 -8.62 -4.15
C SER A 141 11.37 -7.20 -4.01
N LEU A 142 11.42 -6.46 -5.11
CA LEU A 142 11.78 -5.03 -5.17
C LEU A 142 10.52 -4.24 -5.59
N PRO A 143 9.76 -3.64 -4.65
CA PRO A 143 8.59 -2.83 -4.96
C PRO A 143 8.98 -1.39 -5.33
N GLY A 144 8.08 -0.68 -6.03
CA GLY A 144 8.31 0.71 -6.46
C GLY A 144 9.25 0.83 -7.66
N MET A 145 9.30 -0.20 -8.51
CA MET A 145 10.26 -0.29 -9.62
C MET A 145 9.57 -0.08 -10.97
N LYS A 146 10.09 0.83 -11.80
CA LYS A 146 9.83 0.83 -13.25
C LYS A 146 10.43 -0.45 -13.82
N SER A 147 9.59 -1.33 -14.36
CA SER A 147 10.03 -2.59 -14.95
C SER A 147 11.14 -2.38 -16.00
N PRO A 148 12.23 -3.16 -15.96
CA PRO A 148 13.32 -3.08 -16.94
C PRO A 148 12.83 -3.22 -18.38
N ASP A 149 13.64 -2.78 -19.35
CA ASP A 149 13.36 -3.01 -20.77
C ASP A 149 13.68 -4.48 -21.19
N LYS A 150 13.36 -4.85 -22.43
CA LYS A 150 13.67 -6.17 -23.03
C LYS A 150 13.05 -7.37 -22.28
N PHE A 151 11.87 -7.19 -21.72
CA PHE A 151 11.07 -8.28 -21.15
C PHE A 151 10.54 -9.22 -22.22
N ILE A 152 10.33 -10.47 -21.84
CA ILE A 152 9.46 -11.43 -22.52
C ILE A 152 8.08 -11.34 -21.85
N LEU A 153 7.06 -10.99 -22.62
CA LEU A 153 5.66 -11.05 -22.16
C LEU A 153 5.16 -12.50 -22.27
N VAL A 154 4.69 -13.07 -21.17
CA VAL A 154 4.12 -14.43 -21.13
C VAL A 154 2.63 -14.34 -20.83
N ALA A 155 1.82 -14.75 -21.81
CA ALA A 155 0.35 -14.65 -21.72
C ALA A 155 -0.29 -15.87 -21.04
N ASN A 156 -1.46 -15.62 -20.45
CA ASN A 156 -2.28 -16.55 -19.67
C ASN A 156 -1.47 -17.18 -18.53
N ARG A 157 -1.07 -16.33 -17.57
CA ARG A 157 -0.31 -16.72 -16.37
C ARG A 157 -0.83 -15.99 -15.14
N ASN A 158 -1.30 -16.73 -14.14
CA ASN A 158 -1.49 -16.17 -12.79
C ASN A 158 -0.14 -15.93 -12.10
N PHE A 159 -0.16 -15.26 -10.93
CA PHE A 159 1.05 -14.91 -10.18
C PHE A 159 1.97 -16.10 -9.90
N THR A 160 1.41 -17.24 -9.48
CA THR A 160 2.18 -18.45 -9.17
C THR A 160 2.77 -19.13 -10.41
N GLU A 161 2.06 -19.10 -11.54
CA GLU A 161 2.54 -19.63 -12.81
C GLU A 161 3.64 -18.72 -13.40
N CYS A 162 3.49 -17.40 -13.30
CA CYS A 162 4.51 -16.44 -13.70
C CYS A 162 5.82 -16.64 -12.92
N ALA A 163 5.71 -16.83 -11.60
CA ALA A 163 6.85 -17.17 -10.75
C ALA A 163 7.47 -18.52 -11.14
N ALA A 164 6.67 -19.52 -11.51
CA ALA A 164 7.15 -20.84 -11.94
C ALA A 164 7.83 -20.82 -13.32
N GLU A 165 7.33 -20.03 -14.27
CA GLU A 165 7.91 -19.81 -15.60
C GLU A 165 9.35 -19.29 -15.49
N CYS A 166 9.60 -18.32 -14.61
CA CYS A 166 10.95 -17.87 -14.31
C CYS A 166 11.74 -18.90 -13.47
N SER A 167 11.15 -19.47 -12.41
CA SER A 167 11.84 -20.40 -11.51
C SER A 167 12.43 -21.62 -12.25
N SER A 168 11.63 -22.23 -13.12
CA SER A 168 12.00 -23.42 -13.91
C SER A 168 13.04 -23.13 -15.01
N ASN A 169 13.08 -21.90 -15.52
CA ASN A 169 14.09 -21.46 -16.47
C ASN A 169 15.36 -20.99 -15.74
N CYS A 170 16.40 -21.82 -15.68
CA CYS A 170 17.66 -21.50 -15.00
C CYS A 170 18.39 -20.24 -15.53
N SER A 171 18.06 -19.76 -16.74
CA SER A 171 18.59 -18.51 -17.30
C SER A 171 17.75 -17.28 -16.93
N CYS A 172 16.56 -17.44 -16.34
CA CYS A 172 15.74 -16.32 -15.93
C CYS A 172 16.34 -15.59 -14.71
N VAL A 173 16.63 -14.30 -14.86
CA VAL A 173 17.21 -13.46 -13.82
C VAL A 173 16.17 -12.71 -12.98
N ALA A 174 14.99 -12.44 -13.54
CA ALA A 174 13.90 -11.76 -12.85
C ALA A 174 12.53 -12.00 -13.52
N TYR A 175 11.45 -11.77 -12.77
CA TYR A 175 10.09 -11.63 -13.31
C TYR A 175 9.33 -10.47 -12.65
N ALA A 176 8.22 -10.06 -13.24
CA ALA A 176 7.29 -9.08 -12.68
C ALA A 176 5.85 -9.48 -13.05
N TYR A 177 4.89 -9.10 -12.21
CA TYR A 177 3.49 -9.48 -12.37
C TYR A 177 2.57 -8.31 -12.00
N ALA A 178 1.69 -7.95 -12.92
CA ALA A 178 0.57 -7.05 -12.67
C ALA A 178 -0.76 -7.79 -12.85
N ASN A 179 -1.74 -7.51 -11.98
CA ASN A 179 -3.11 -7.98 -12.13
C ASN A 179 -3.94 -6.90 -12.83
N LEU A 180 -4.36 -7.16 -14.07
CA LEU A 180 -5.10 -6.26 -14.94
C LEU A 180 -6.62 -6.46 -14.87
N SER A 181 -7.13 -7.35 -14.00
CA SER A 181 -8.56 -7.71 -13.88
C SER A 181 -9.52 -6.54 -13.61
N THR A 182 -9.02 -5.41 -13.12
CA THR A 182 -9.79 -4.18 -12.89
C THR A 182 -9.94 -3.32 -14.15
N SER A 183 -9.23 -3.65 -15.22
CA SER A 183 -9.35 -3.00 -16.52
C SER A 183 -10.37 -3.71 -17.41
N ARG A 184 -10.96 -2.97 -18.37
CA ARG A 184 -11.94 -3.52 -19.33
C ARG A 184 -11.30 -4.18 -20.55
N ILE A 185 -10.02 -4.54 -20.47
CA ILE A 185 -9.33 -5.26 -21.56
C ILE A 185 -9.94 -6.66 -21.67
N LYS A 186 -10.52 -6.96 -22.83
CA LYS A 186 -10.79 -8.35 -23.22
C LYS A 186 -9.46 -9.00 -23.60
N GLY A 187 -8.92 -9.84 -22.72
CA GLY A 187 -7.63 -10.48 -22.92
C GLY A 187 -7.20 -11.24 -21.67
N ASP A 188 -5.89 -11.42 -21.51
CA ASP A 188 -5.32 -11.94 -20.26
C ASP A 188 -5.59 -10.94 -19.11
N PRO A 189 -6.27 -11.35 -18.02
CA PRO A 189 -6.47 -10.50 -16.84
C PRO A 189 -5.18 -10.30 -16.02
N ALA A 190 -4.04 -10.83 -16.47
CA ALA A 190 -2.73 -10.62 -15.89
C ALA A 190 -1.70 -10.11 -16.93
N ARG A 191 -0.56 -9.62 -16.42
CA ARG A 191 0.65 -9.36 -17.21
C ARG A 191 1.85 -9.99 -16.52
N CYS A 192 2.33 -11.12 -17.04
CA CYS A 192 3.60 -11.72 -16.62
C CYS A 192 4.75 -11.25 -17.51
N LEU A 193 5.77 -10.62 -16.91
CA LEU A 193 7.01 -10.24 -17.57
C LEU A 193 8.18 -11.07 -17.05
N VAL A 194 9.04 -11.56 -17.94
CA VAL A 194 10.16 -12.46 -17.62
C VAL A 194 11.44 -11.96 -18.30
N TRP A 195 12.58 -11.99 -17.61
CA TRP A 195 13.88 -11.55 -18.15
C TRP A 195 14.94 -12.66 -18.05
N THR A 196 15.66 -12.91 -19.14
CA THR A 196 16.73 -13.94 -19.23
C THR A 196 18.12 -13.36 -19.54
N GLY A 197 18.29 -12.05 -19.44
CA GLY A 197 19.53 -11.32 -19.70
C GLY A 197 19.65 -10.07 -18.83
N ASP A 198 20.62 -9.20 -19.12
CA ASP A 198 20.88 -8.00 -18.31
C ASP A 198 19.65 -7.08 -18.21
N LEU A 199 19.37 -6.64 -16.98
CA LEU A 199 18.25 -5.73 -16.68
C LEU A 199 18.68 -4.30 -16.99
N ILE A 200 18.05 -3.67 -17.99
CA ILE A 200 18.43 -2.34 -18.50
C ILE A 200 17.26 -1.37 -18.32
N ASP A 201 17.55 -0.08 -18.19
CA ASP A 201 16.54 0.98 -18.07
C ASP A 201 15.55 0.76 -16.91
N THR A 202 16.12 0.35 -15.77
CA THR A 202 15.39 0.14 -14.51
C THR A 202 15.46 1.42 -13.67
N GLU A 203 14.34 1.82 -13.07
CA GLU A 203 14.29 2.95 -12.14
C GLU A 203 13.48 2.56 -10.90
N LYS A 204 13.71 3.25 -9.79
CA LYS A 204 12.88 3.19 -8.60
C LYS A 204 12.18 4.54 -8.43
N THR A 205 10.86 4.53 -8.34
CA THR A 205 10.01 5.72 -8.22
C THR A 205 9.24 5.71 -6.89
N GLU A 206 8.78 6.89 -6.47
CA GLU A 206 7.68 6.99 -5.51
C GLU A 206 6.38 6.83 -6.29
N ASP A 207 5.39 6.16 -5.71
CA ASP A 207 4.29 5.49 -6.43
C ASP A 207 3.54 6.41 -7.42
N ASP A 208 3.86 6.24 -8.71
CA ASP A 208 3.41 7.05 -9.84
C ASP A 208 2.37 6.34 -10.73
N GLY A 209 1.86 5.19 -10.26
CA GLY A 209 0.99 4.30 -11.01
C GLY A 209 1.67 3.54 -12.15
N LEU A 210 2.95 3.76 -12.44
CA LEU A 210 3.74 3.01 -13.43
C LEU A 210 4.80 2.10 -12.78
N SER A 211 5.06 2.28 -11.49
CA SER A 211 5.85 1.38 -10.66
C SER A 211 5.14 0.04 -10.42
N GLU A 212 5.89 -1.06 -10.38
CA GLU A 212 5.41 -2.38 -9.97
C GLU A 212 6.43 -3.11 -9.07
N THR A 213 6.22 -4.39 -8.79
CA THR A 213 7.18 -5.22 -8.03
C THR A 213 8.00 -6.10 -8.97
N LEU A 214 9.30 -5.85 -9.00
CA LEU A 214 10.28 -6.68 -9.71
C LEU A 214 10.81 -7.77 -8.77
N TYR A 215 10.68 -9.03 -9.16
CA TYR A 215 11.15 -10.20 -8.42
C TYR A 215 12.49 -10.67 -9.01
N LEU A 216 13.59 -10.32 -8.35
CA LEU A 216 14.96 -10.53 -8.81
C LEU A 216 15.55 -11.82 -8.24
N ARG A 217 16.13 -12.73 -9.06
CA ARG A 217 16.78 -13.96 -8.56
C ARG A 217 18.10 -13.63 -7.86
N ILE A 218 18.29 -14.13 -6.64
CA ILE A 218 19.44 -13.85 -5.76
C ILE A 218 20.12 -15.15 -5.32
N ALA A 219 21.45 -15.19 -5.43
CA ALA A 219 22.28 -16.32 -5.00
C ALA A 219 22.09 -16.63 -3.51
N GLY A 220 21.89 -17.91 -3.17
CA GLY A 220 21.78 -18.40 -1.80
C GLY A 220 20.47 -18.05 -1.08
N LEU A 221 19.50 -17.46 -1.78
CA LEU A 221 18.17 -17.17 -1.23
C LEU A 221 17.26 -18.40 -1.43
N ASP A 222 17.34 -19.38 -0.53
CA ASP A 222 16.45 -20.56 -0.49
C ASP A 222 14.98 -20.20 -0.79
N ALA A 223 14.44 -20.69 -1.92
CA ALA A 223 13.05 -20.41 -2.35
C ALA A 223 11.96 -20.87 -1.35
N GLY A 224 12.31 -21.61 -0.29
CA GLY A 224 11.39 -22.10 0.75
C GLY A 224 11.60 -21.54 2.18
N THR A 225 12.56 -20.64 2.43
CA THR A 225 12.97 -20.28 3.81
C THR A 225 11.90 -19.60 4.68
N TRP A 226 10.95 -18.89 4.08
CA TRP A 226 9.83 -18.26 4.81
C TRP A 226 9.04 -19.30 5.64
N LYS A 227 8.80 -20.50 5.10
CA LYS A 227 8.05 -21.55 5.82
C LYS A 227 8.82 -22.05 7.05
N LYS A 228 10.08 -22.45 6.88
CA LYS A 228 10.92 -23.04 7.96
C LYS A 228 11.06 -22.09 9.16
N THR A 229 11.39 -20.82 8.91
CA THR A 229 11.61 -19.82 9.97
C THR A 229 10.36 -19.51 10.77
N ARG A 230 9.17 -19.51 10.13
CA ARG A 230 7.89 -19.34 10.83
C ARG A 230 7.57 -20.54 11.73
N THR A 231 7.73 -21.78 11.25
CA THR A 231 7.53 -22.98 12.09
C THR A 231 8.47 -23.02 13.30
N LEU A 232 9.76 -22.71 13.13
CA LEU A 232 10.73 -22.79 14.22
C LEU A 232 10.40 -21.79 15.36
N LYS A 233 9.97 -20.57 15.00
CA LYS A 233 9.52 -19.56 15.98
C LYS A 233 8.26 -19.99 16.72
N ILE A 234 7.27 -20.58 16.02
CA ILE A 234 6.03 -21.08 16.65
C ILE A 234 6.34 -22.22 17.65
N VAL A 235 7.20 -23.18 17.27
CA VAL A 235 7.58 -24.29 18.17
C VAL A 235 8.32 -23.77 19.41
N LEU A 236 9.23 -22.79 19.27
CA LEU A 236 9.91 -22.15 20.40
C LEU A 236 8.92 -21.47 21.36
N LEU A 237 7.94 -20.72 20.84
CA LEU A 237 6.91 -20.07 21.66
C LEU A 237 6.04 -21.10 22.42
N MET A 238 5.62 -22.18 21.77
CA MET A 238 4.85 -23.26 22.40
C MET A 238 5.60 -23.92 23.57
N VAL A 239 6.90 -24.18 23.41
CA VAL A 239 7.75 -24.75 24.47
C VAL A 239 7.90 -23.78 25.65
N LEU A 240 8.12 -22.49 25.39
CA LEU A 240 8.21 -21.46 26.43
C LEU A 240 6.90 -21.31 27.23
N VAL A 241 5.75 -21.28 26.55
CA VAL A 241 4.43 -21.21 27.23
C VAL A 241 4.20 -22.46 28.10
N SER A 242 4.51 -23.65 27.59
CA SER A 242 4.32 -24.91 28.35
C SER A 242 5.16 -24.98 29.63
N SER A 243 6.38 -24.45 29.60
CA SER A 243 7.30 -24.45 30.75
C SER A 243 6.93 -23.39 31.80
N ILE A 244 6.42 -22.23 31.38
CA ILE A 244 5.86 -21.21 32.28
C ILE A 244 4.63 -21.76 33.01
N LEU A 245 3.68 -22.39 32.30
CA LEU A 245 2.48 -22.99 32.89
C LEU A 245 2.81 -24.08 33.92
N SER A 246 3.80 -24.93 33.62
CA SER A 246 4.28 -25.95 34.58
C SER A 246 4.91 -25.33 35.83
N GLY A 247 5.61 -24.19 35.71
CA GLY A 247 6.19 -23.46 36.84
C GLY A 247 5.12 -22.85 37.76
N ILE A 248 4.10 -22.23 37.17
CA ILE A 248 2.96 -21.65 37.90
C ILE A 248 2.20 -22.73 38.68
N PHE A 249 1.91 -23.87 38.05
CA PHE A 249 1.21 -24.98 38.70
C PHE A 249 1.95 -25.49 39.95
N LEU A 250 3.28 -25.65 39.88
CA LEU A 250 4.12 -26.05 41.02
C LEU A 250 4.14 -24.99 42.13
N ALA A 251 4.17 -23.70 41.79
CA ALA A 251 4.10 -22.61 42.77
C ALA A 251 2.75 -22.57 43.50
N CYS A 252 1.63 -22.71 42.78
CA CYS A 252 0.29 -22.79 43.36
C CYS A 252 0.14 -23.99 44.32
N TYR A 253 0.77 -25.12 44.01
CA TYR A 253 0.76 -26.31 44.87
C TYR A 253 1.52 -26.10 46.19
N LYS A 254 2.58 -25.27 46.20
CA LYS A 254 3.29 -24.88 47.43
C LYS A 254 2.48 -23.89 48.27
N PHE A 255 1.84 -22.90 47.65
CA PHE A 255 1.18 -21.81 48.37
C PHE A 255 -0.04 -22.24 49.20
N LYS A 256 -0.71 -23.35 48.84
CA LYS A 256 -1.80 -23.94 49.66
C LYS A 256 -1.33 -24.54 51.00
N GLY A 257 -0.02 -24.67 51.26
CA GLY A 257 0.51 -25.32 52.45
C GLY A 257 0.40 -24.52 53.76
N THR A 258 0.43 -23.19 53.72
CA THR A 258 0.70 -22.37 54.92
C THR A 258 -0.05 -21.04 54.98
N MET A 259 -1.28 -21.05 55.54
CA MET A 259 -1.74 -19.98 56.43
C MET A 259 -2.90 -20.45 57.32
N LYS A 260 -2.72 -20.37 58.65
CA LYS A 260 -3.79 -20.50 59.66
C LYS A 260 -3.87 -19.21 60.47
N ARG A 261 -5.09 -18.64 60.54
CA ARG A 261 -5.62 -17.67 61.52
C ARG A 261 -4.64 -16.74 62.26
N THR A 262 -4.83 -15.43 62.09
CA THR A 262 -4.90 -14.46 63.22
C THR A 262 -6.01 -13.44 62.91
N ARG A 263 -6.68 -12.87 63.94
CA ARG A 263 -7.91 -12.07 63.79
C ARG A 263 -8.05 -11.03 64.91
N ARG A 264 -8.09 -9.72 64.59
CA ARG A 264 -8.46 -8.51 65.40
C ARG A 264 -8.10 -7.25 64.56
N LYS A 265 -8.79 -6.11 64.59
CA LYS A 265 -10.13 -5.70 65.12
C LYS A 265 -10.56 -4.38 64.40
N LYS A 266 -11.85 -4.00 64.45
CA LYS A 266 -12.39 -2.66 64.02
C LYS A 266 -11.85 -1.53 64.96
N VAL A 267 -11.93 -0.21 64.68
CA VAL A 267 -13.15 0.65 64.51
C VAL A 267 -12.83 2.06 63.92
N ILE A 268 -13.57 2.42 62.85
CA ILE A 268 -14.30 3.68 62.52
C ILE A 268 -13.80 5.07 62.98
N PHE A 269 -13.57 5.97 61.99
CA PHE A 269 -14.11 7.36 61.84
C PHE A 269 -13.68 7.87 60.44
N TYR A 270 -14.35 8.71 59.63
CA TYR A 270 -15.66 9.41 59.53
C TYR A 270 -15.98 9.58 58.01
N GLY A 271 -16.98 10.29 57.44
CA GLY A 271 -18.15 11.08 57.88
C GLY A 271 -18.49 12.19 56.85
N MET A 272 -19.77 12.60 56.71
CA MET A 272 -20.34 13.50 55.65
C MET A 272 -20.32 12.88 54.23
N SER A 273 -21.42 12.53 53.54
CA SER A 273 -22.81 13.05 53.43
C SER A 273 -22.88 14.35 52.62
N THR A 274 -23.83 14.58 51.70
CA THR A 274 -25.17 14.00 51.34
C THR A 274 -25.31 14.03 49.79
N SER A 275 -26.28 13.50 49.02
CA SER A 275 -27.61 12.83 49.15
C SER A 275 -28.00 12.27 47.75
N GLU A 276 -29.04 11.46 47.43
CA GLU A 276 -30.00 10.54 48.11
C GLU A 276 -30.64 9.62 47.01
N GLU A 277 -31.69 8.83 47.32
CA GLU A 277 -32.36 7.83 46.46
C GLU A 277 -33.83 8.23 46.12
N PRO A 278 -34.74 7.37 45.55
CA PRO A 278 -34.61 6.10 44.79
C PRO A 278 -35.41 6.09 43.44
N GLY A 279 -35.34 4.99 42.65
CA GLY A 279 -36.01 4.92 41.33
C GLY A 279 -36.14 3.56 40.61
N GLU A 280 -36.51 2.49 41.33
CA GLU A 280 -37.19 1.25 40.87
C GLU A 280 -37.24 0.88 39.35
N GLY A 281 -36.59 -0.23 38.92
CA GLY A 281 -36.72 -0.77 37.55
C GLY A 281 -35.94 -2.07 37.25
N ASN A 282 -36.64 -3.20 37.17
CA ASN A 282 -36.09 -4.58 37.12
C ASN A 282 -35.12 -4.97 35.98
N SER A 283 -34.05 -5.69 36.38
CA SER A 283 -33.47 -6.90 35.76
C SER A 283 -32.96 -6.93 34.29
N ALA A 284 -31.64 -7.10 34.16
CA ALA A 284 -31.01 -8.04 33.22
C ALA A 284 -29.75 -8.65 33.88
N GLN A 285 -29.22 -9.75 33.34
CA GLN A 285 -28.16 -10.56 33.97
C GLN A 285 -26.76 -9.94 33.82
N ASP A 286 -26.00 -9.82 34.92
CA ASP A 286 -24.57 -9.54 34.88
C ASP A 286 -23.81 -10.70 34.21
N PHE A 287 -23.22 -10.43 33.05
CA PHE A 287 -22.04 -11.13 32.55
C PHE A 287 -20.88 -10.13 32.49
N GLU A 288 -20.08 -10.12 33.54
CA GLU A 288 -18.90 -9.26 33.68
C GLU A 288 -17.80 -9.74 32.71
N PHE A 289 -17.72 -9.10 31.53
CA PHE A 289 -16.72 -9.38 30.49
C PHE A 289 -15.45 -8.51 30.68
N PRO A 290 -14.28 -8.98 30.20
CA PRO A 290 -13.00 -8.32 30.48
C PRO A 290 -12.78 -7.09 29.59
N PHE A 291 -13.09 -5.90 30.13
CA PHE A 291 -12.69 -4.63 29.53
C PHE A 291 -11.17 -4.55 29.35
N PHE A 292 -10.70 -4.23 28.14
CA PHE A 292 -9.29 -3.96 27.90
C PHE A 292 -8.94 -2.58 28.46
N SER A 293 -8.03 -2.52 29.42
CA SER A 293 -7.60 -1.24 30.00
C SER A 293 -6.72 -0.47 29.02
N LEU A 294 -6.57 0.85 29.23
CA LEU A 294 -5.61 1.65 28.48
C LEU A 294 -4.18 1.09 28.62
N ASP A 295 -3.83 0.52 29.78
CA ASP A 295 -2.54 -0.11 30.02
C ASP A 295 -2.34 -1.38 29.19
N ASP A 296 -3.40 -2.18 28.95
CA ASP A 296 -3.36 -3.33 28.04
C ASP A 296 -3.16 -2.90 26.58
N ILE A 297 -3.81 -1.80 26.17
CA ILE A 297 -3.67 -1.22 24.82
C ILE A 297 -2.25 -0.63 24.64
N VAL A 298 -1.72 0.05 25.66
CA VAL A 298 -0.33 0.54 25.70
C VAL A 298 0.65 -0.63 25.63
N ALA A 299 0.41 -1.73 26.34
CA ALA A 299 1.25 -2.93 26.28
C ALA A 299 1.20 -3.60 24.90
N ALA A 300 0.00 -3.80 24.34
CA ALA A 300 -0.22 -4.46 23.05
C ALA A 300 0.34 -3.66 21.85
N THR A 301 0.31 -2.33 21.92
CA THR A 301 0.90 -1.44 20.90
C THR A 301 2.40 -1.16 21.11
N ASN A 302 3.01 -1.77 22.16
CA ASN A 302 4.39 -1.50 22.58
C ASN A 302 4.63 0.02 22.77
N ASN A 303 3.82 0.62 23.64
CA ASN A 303 3.73 2.06 23.90
C ASN A 303 3.59 2.90 22.62
N PHE A 304 2.60 2.53 21.78
CA PHE A 304 2.30 3.17 20.49
C PHE A 304 3.51 3.31 19.54
N SER A 305 4.44 2.36 19.57
CA SER A 305 5.64 2.40 18.73
C SER A 305 5.30 2.43 17.23
N GLU A 306 6.10 3.17 16.43
CA GLU A 306 5.91 3.29 14.97
C GLU A 306 5.87 1.93 14.23
N ALA A 307 6.44 0.86 14.81
CA ALA A 307 6.38 -0.49 14.26
C ALA A 307 4.98 -1.15 14.40
N CYS A 308 4.14 -0.66 15.33
CA CYS A 308 2.77 -1.11 15.57
C CYS A 308 1.72 -0.15 14.96
N LYS A 309 2.16 0.84 14.17
CA LYS A 309 1.33 1.91 13.62
C LYS A 309 0.39 1.43 12.52
N ILE A 310 -0.90 1.31 12.82
CA ILE A 310 -1.95 0.90 11.87
C ILE A 310 -2.44 2.12 11.06
N GLY A 311 -1.54 2.83 10.38
CA GLY A 311 -1.91 4.04 9.62
C GLY A 311 -0.75 4.80 9.00
N GLN A 312 -0.24 4.33 7.86
CA GLN A 312 0.62 5.11 6.96
C GLN A 312 0.48 4.56 5.53
N GLY A 313 0.34 5.44 4.53
CA GLY A 313 -0.11 5.10 3.18
C GLY A 313 -1.60 5.41 2.95
N GLY A 314 -2.02 5.44 1.70
CA GLY A 314 -3.33 5.98 1.28
C GLY A 314 -4.55 5.23 1.84
N PHE A 315 -5.71 5.91 1.82
CA PHE A 315 -6.99 5.56 2.46
C PHE A 315 -7.64 4.21 2.08
N GLY A 316 -6.97 3.32 1.31
CA GLY A 316 -7.45 2.01 0.84
C GLY A 316 -8.23 1.18 1.88
N LYS A 317 -7.73 1.14 3.13
CA LYS A 317 -8.38 0.41 4.23
C LYS A 317 -9.65 1.10 4.74
N VAL A 318 -9.67 2.43 4.79
CA VAL A 318 -10.86 3.24 5.14
C VAL A 318 -11.97 3.05 4.10
N TYR A 319 -11.62 3.03 2.80
CA TYR A 319 -12.61 2.74 1.75
C TYR A 319 -13.27 1.35 1.93
N LYS A 320 -12.51 0.33 2.35
CA LYS A 320 -13.07 -1.00 2.63
C LYS A 320 -14.07 -0.96 3.80
N VAL A 321 -13.71 -0.32 4.91
CA VAL A 321 -14.56 -0.23 6.12
C VAL A 321 -15.85 0.53 5.82
N TRP A 322 -15.78 1.67 5.14
CA TRP A 322 -16.97 2.47 4.80
C TRP A 322 -17.92 1.78 3.81
N ASN A 323 -17.40 1.04 2.82
CA ASN A 323 -18.26 0.26 1.92
C ASN A 323 -18.98 -0.85 2.69
N MET A 324 -18.26 -1.60 3.53
CA MET A 324 -18.86 -2.65 4.37
C MET A 324 -19.86 -2.08 5.39
N TRP A 325 -19.66 -0.83 5.86
CA TRP A 325 -20.64 -0.10 6.67
C TRP A 325 -21.96 0.15 5.93
N ASN A 326 -21.91 0.77 4.75
CA ASN A 326 -23.12 1.05 3.97
C ASN A 326 -23.82 -0.21 3.43
N GLU A 327 -23.07 -1.29 3.17
CA GLU A 327 -23.63 -2.58 2.76
C GLU A 327 -24.21 -3.40 3.93
N GLY A 328 -24.10 -2.92 5.18
CA GLY A 328 -24.52 -3.67 6.38
C GLY A 328 -23.63 -4.87 6.74
N LYS A 329 -22.46 -4.97 6.10
CA LYS A 329 -21.49 -6.09 6.16
C LYS A 329 -20.31 -5.82 7.10
N SER A 330 -20.39 -4.82 7.98
CA SER A 330 -19.34 -4.52 8.96
C SER A 330 -18.98 -5.71 9.88
N LYS A 331 -19.87 -6.70 10.02
CA LYS A 331 -19.58 -7.97 10.72
C LYS A 331 -18.48 -8.80 10.01
N ASP A 332 -18.35 -8.67 8.70
CA ASP A 332 -17.33 -9.34 7.86
C ASP A 332 -15.94 -8.65 7.91
N LEU A 333 -15.78 -7.61 8.74
CA LEU A 333 -14.49 -6.97 9.04
C LEU A 333 -13.74 -7.66 10.19
N ALA A 334 -14.43 -8.46 11.02
CA ALA A 334 -13.79 -9.22 12.09
C ALA A 334 -12.80 -10.25 11.53
N ASP A 335 -11.65 -10.42 12.19
CA ASP A 335 -10.72 -11.50 11.82
C ASP A 335 -11.35 -12.86 12.21
N PRO A 336 -11.35 -13.89 11.33
CA PRO A 336 -11.93 -15.20 11.63
C PRO A 336 -11.41 -15.90 12.89
N SER A 337 -10.26 -15.48 13.44
CA SER A 337 -9.71 -15.99 14.70
C SER A 337 -10.37 -15.42 15.96
N ILE A 338 -11.16 -14.35 15.84
CA ILE A 338 -11.92 -13.68 16.92
C ILE A 338 -13.42 -13.55 16.59
N ALA A 339 -13.90 -14.28 15.58
CA ALA A 339 -15.29 -14.27 15.12
C ALA A 339 -16.23 -15.13 16.00
N ASP A 340 -16.18 -14.97 17.32
CA ASP A 340 -17.24 -15.46 18.22
C ASP A 340 -18.37 -14.42 18.31
N THR A 341 -19.59 -14.90 18.50
CA THR A 341 -20.84 -14.14 18.30
C THR A 341 -21.02 -12.94 19.23
N SER A 342 -20.39 -12.93 20.41
CA SER A 342 -20.41 -11.80 21.36
C SER A 342 -19.46 -10.66 20.99
N LEU A 343 -18.31 -10.95 20.37
CA LEU A 343 -17.29 -9.95 19.99
C LEU A 343 -17.73 -9.10 18.78
N VAL A 344 -18.74 -9.56 18.05
CA VAL A 344 -19.20 -8.91 16.82
C VAL A 344 -19.72 -7.50 17.06
N ASP A 345 -20.45 -7.27 18.15
CA ASP A 345 -21.07 -5.97 18.40
C ASP A 345 -20.07 -4.96 19.01
N GLU A 346 -19.03 -5.42 19.71
CA GLU A 346 -17.84 -4.63 20.05
C GLU A 346 -17.04 -4.22 18.80
N VAL A 347 -16.86 -5.14 17.84
CA VAL A 347 -16.23 -4.84 16.54
C VAL A 347 -17.08 -3.84 15.75
N LEU A 348 -18.42 -3.92 15.78
CA LEU A 348 -19.28 -2.90 15.18
C LEU A 348 -19.13 -1.53 15.85
N LEU A 349 -19.12 -1.48 17.19
CA LEU A 349 -18.92 -0.25 17.96
C LEU A 349 -17.55 0.38 17.67
N CYS A 350 -16.49 -0.41 17.63
CA CYS A 350 -15.14 0.05 17.28
C CYS A 350 -15.08 0.57 15.82
N ASN A 351 -15.75 -0.08 14.87
CA ASN A 351 -15.85 0.43 13.49
C ASN A 351 -16.64 1.75 13.43
N HIS A 352 -17.76 1.87 14.14
CA HIS A 352 -18.56 3.11 14.22
C HIS A 352 -17.72 4.26 14.79
N ILE A 353 -17.06 4.03 15.92
CA ILE A 353 -16.18 5.02 16.59
C ILE A 353 -15.00 5.39 15.69
N ALA A 354 -14.36 4.42 15.01
CA ALA A 354 -13.28 4.69 14.08
C ALA A 354 -13.73 5.56 12.88
N LEU A 355 -14.94 5.32 12.35
CA LEU A 355 -15.54 6.16 11.30
C LEU A 355 -15.89 7.58 11.79
N LEU A 356 -16.20 7.77 13.07
CA LEU A 356 -16.40 9.09 13.68
C LEU A 356 -15.07 9.83 13.94
N CYS A 357 -14.01 9.13 14.34
CA CYS A 357 -12.70 9.73 14.57
C CYS A 357 -12.01 10.26 13.29
N ILE A 358 -12.43 9.80 12.10
CA ILE A 358 -11.84 10.16 10.80
C ILE A 358 -12.72 11.09 9.94
N GLN A 359 -13.74 11.72 10.54
CA GLN A 359 -14.61 12.66 9.83
C GLN A 359 -13.83 13.81 9.17
N GLU A 360 -14.29 14.29 8.01
CA GLU A 360 -13.58 15.34 7.27
C GLU A 360 -13.53 16.64 8.08
N ASN A 361 -14.69 17.09 8.53
CA ASN A 361 -14.84 18.22 9.46
C ASN A 361 -14.22 17.87 10.83
N PRO A 362 -13.22 18.62 11.32
CA PRO A 362 -12.65 18.41 12.65
C PRO A 362 -13.68 18.56 13.78
N ASP A 363 -14.69 19.40 13.62
CA ASP A 363 -15.71 19.70 14.64
C ASP A 363 -16.77 18.58 14.77
N GLU A 364 -16.83 17.65 13.80
CA GLU A 364 -17.68 16.45 13.83
C GLU A 364 -16.96 15.24 14.45
N ARG A 365 -15.66 15.36 14.77
CA ARG A 365 -14.91 14.29 15.43
C ARG A 365 -15.23 14.26 16.92
N PRO A 366 -15.52 13.08 17.51
CA PRO A 366 -15.84 12.99 18.93
C PRO A 366 -14.63 13.36 19.79
N LEU A 367 -14.87 14.05 20.91
CA LEU A 367 -13.84 14.30 21.92
C LEU A 367 -13.28 12.97 22.43
N MET A 368 -11.96 12.92 22.69
CA MET A 368 -11.30 11.68 23.08
C MET A 368 -11.86 11.10 24.40
N SER A 369 -12.37 11.94 25.30
CA SER A 369 -13.11 11.52 26.49
C SER A 369 -14.44 10.84 26.16
N SER A 370 -15.18 11.30 25.15
CA SER A 370 -16.40 10.65 24.65
C SER A 370 -16.10 9.34 23.94
N VAL A 371 -14.97 9.24 23.23
CA VAL A 371 -14.48 8.00 22.61
C VAL A 371 -14.15 6.96 23.69
N VAL A 372 -13.38 7.33 24.71
CA VAL A 372 -13.05 6.46 25.84
C VAL A 372 -14.32 6.01 26.57
N PHE A 373 -15.21 6.94 26.92
CA PHE A 373 -16.47 6.62 27.60
C PHE A 373 -17.34 5.63 26.80
N ALA A 374 -17.44 5.80 25.47
CA ALA A 374 -18.21 4.92 24.60
C ALA A 374 -17.58 3.53 24.42
N LEU A 375 -16.26 3.41 24.51
CA LEU A 375 -15.55 2.12 24.50
C LEU A 375 -15.64 1.40 25.87
N GLU A 376 -15.61 2.15 26.97
CA GLU A 376 -15.70 1.62 28.34
C GLU A 376 -17.11 1.18 28.74
N ASN A 377 -18.15 1.87 28.28
CA ASN A 377 -19.54 1.68 28.75
C ASN A 377 -20.51 1.24 27.64
N GLY A 378 -20.04 1.13 26.39
CA GLY A 378 -20.89 1.01 25.21
C GLY A 378 -21.63 2.31 24.86
N SER A 379 -22.28 2.35 23.70
CA SER A 379 -23.20 3.44 23.35
C SER A 379 -24.21 3.05 22.28
N ASN A 380 -25.49 3.29 22.57
CA ASN A 380 -26.62 3.11 21.64
C ASN A 380 -27.03 4.42 20.94
N THR A 381 -26.28 5.51 21.14
CA THR A 381 -26.67 6.88 20.76
C THR A 381 -25.60 7.64 19.98
N LEU A 382 -24.58 6.95 19.45
CA LEU A 382 -23.60 7.56 18.56
C LEU A 382 -24.28 8.09 17.27
N PRO A 383 -23.95 9.30 16.81
CA PRO A 383 -24.45 9.81 15.54
C PRO A 383 -23.97 8.93 14.39
N ALA A 384 -24.76 8.79 13.33
CA ALA A 384 -24.30 8.10 12.13
C ALA A 384 -23.06 8.84 11.56
N PRO A 385 -21.96 8.14 11.25
CA PRO A 385 -20.78 8.79 10.67
C PRO A 385 -21.12 9.35 9.29
N ASN A 386 -20.73 10.59 9.03
CA ASN A 386 -20.85 11.19 7.70
C ASN A 386 -19.84 10.55 6.73
N GLN A 387 -20.11 10.73 5.44
CA GLN A 387 -19.33 10.17 4.34
C GLN A 387 -17.90 10.73 4.34
N PRO A 388 -16.85 9.90 4.47
CA PRO A 388 -15.48 10.39 4.46
C PRO A 388 -15.14 11.14 3.16
N ALA A 389 -14.29 12.15 3.27
CA ALA A 389 -13.66 12.82 2.14
C ALA A 389 -13.22 11.80 1.07
N TYR A 390 -13.35 12.15 -0.21
CA TYR A 390 -13.19 11.30 -1.41
C TYR A 390 -14.31 10.31 -1.76
N PHE A 391 -15.31 10.03 -0.91
CA PHE A 391 -16.41 9.13 -1.31
C PHE A 391 -17.52 9.80 -2.13
N GLY A 392 -17.91 11.04 -1.80
CA GLY A 392 -19.13 11.66 -2.36
C GLY A 392 -19.07 12.03 -3.84
N GLN A 393 -17.91 12.45 -4.32
CA GLN A 393 -17.74 12.86 -5.72
C GLN A 393 -17.84 11.65 -6.68
N ARG A 394 -17.06 10.58 -6.43
CA ARG A 394 -16.64 9.68 -7.53
C ARG A 394 -17.75 8.83 -8.17
N SER A 395 -18.90 8.57 -7.54
CA SER A 395 -19.96 7.75 -8.14
C SER A 395 -20.88 8.54 -9.09
N ASN A 396 -21.42 9.66 -8.61
CA ASN A 396 -22.21 10.57 -9.44
C ASN A 396 -21.31 11.25 -10.48
N GLU A 397 -20.11 11.70 -10.10
CA GLU A 397 -19.15 12.21 -11.08
C GLU A 397 -18.69 11.14 -12.06
N MET A 398 -18.49 9.86 -11.73
CA MET A 398 -18.19 8.86 -12.78
C MET A 398 -19.32 8.70 -13.81
N THR A 399 -20.58 8.86 -13.37
CA THR A 399 -21.74 8.73 -14.25
C THR A 399 -21.89 9.98 -15.11
N GLN A 400 -21.70 11.16 -14.53
CA GLN A 400 -21.77 12.45 -15.22
C GLN A 400 -20.52 12.73 -16.08
N LEU A 401 -19.33 12.29 -15.67
CA LEU A 401 -18.13 12.22 -16.52
C LEU A 401 -18.38 11.31 -17.72
N ARG A 402 -19.08 10.19 -17.57
CA ARG A 402 -19.32 9.29 -18.71
C ARG A 402 -20.12 9.98 -19.81
N GLU A 403 -21.12 10.79 -19.44
CA GLU A 403 -21.88 11.60 -20.38
C GLU A 403 -21.07 12.81 -20.88
N ASN A 404 -20.30 13.48 -20.02
CA ASN A 404 -19.43 14.59 -20.42
C ASN A 404 -18.25 14.14 -21.31
N ILE A 405 -17.72 12.93 -21.14
CA ILE A 405 -16.66 12.35 -21.98
C ILE A 405 -17.17 12.10 -23.41
N GLN A 406 -18.41 11.68 -23.57
CA GLN A 406 -19.02 11.54 -24.90
C GLN A 406 -19.35 12.88 -25.58
N ASN A 407 -19.35 13.98 -24.82
CA ASN A 407 -19.72 15.32 -25.29
C ASN A 407 -18.56 16.36 -25.20
N SER A 408 -17.35 15.95 -24.79
CA SER A 408 -16.22 16.87 -24.58
C SER A 408 -15.49 17.15 -25.89
N ILE A 409 -15.33 18.43 -26.20
CA ILE A 409 -14.67 18.92 -27.42
C ILE A 409 -13.13 18.88 -27.30
N ASN A 410 -12.59 18.70 -26.08
CA ASN A 410 -11.16 18.87 -25.77
C ASN A 410 -10.38 17.54 -25.64
N ILE A 411 -10.80 16.48 -26.33
CA ILE A 411 -10.14 15.16 -26.26
C ILE A 411 -8.84 15.19 -27.07
N VAL A 412 -7.70 14.92 -26.40
CA VAL A 412 -6.40 14.71 -27.05
C VAL A 412 -6.06 13.22 -27.02
N THR A 413 -6.09 12.57 -28.18
CA THR A 413 -5.78 11.14 -28.35
C THR A 413 -4.30 10.95 -28.67
N MET A 414 -3.58 10.21 -27.84
CA MET A 414 -2.18 9.86 -28.06
C MET A 414 -2.05 8.37 -28.39
N THR A 415 -2.07 8.06 -29.69
CA THR A 415 -1.80 6.73 -30.24
C THR A 415 -0.31 6.38 -30.15
N ALA A 416 -0.01 5.07 -30.09
CA ALA A 416 1.37 4.61 -30.15
C ALA A 416 1.99 4.92 -31.53
N VAL A 417 3.05 5.73 -31.55
CA VAL A 417 3.78 6.05 -32.78
C VAL A 417 4.80 4.95 -33.05
N GLU A 418 4.43 3.96 -33.85
CA GLU A 418 5.39 2.99 -34.40
C GLU A 418 6.34 3.70 -35.38
N GLY A 419 7.63 3.71 -35.05
CA GLY A 419 8.68 4.19 -35.95
C GLY A 419 8.94 3.18 -37.08
N ARG A 420 8.93 3.67 -38.32
CA ARG A 420 9.38 2.94 -39.51
C ARG A 420 10.91 2.79 -39.57
#